data_AF-A0A7X3XTQ9-F1
#
_entry.id   AF-A0A7X3XTQ9-F1
#
_cell.length_a   1.000
_cell.length_b   1.000
_cell.length_c   1.000
_cell.angle_alpha   90.00
_cell.angle_beta   90.00
_cell.angle_gamma   90.00
#
_symmetry.space_group_name_H-M   'P 1'
#
loop_
_entity.id
_entity.type
_entity.pdbx_description
1 polymer ?
#
loop_
_entity_poly.entity_id
_entity_poly.type
_entity_poly.pdbx_seq_one_letter_code
_entity_poly.pdbx_strand_id
1 'polypeptide(L)'
;MPKRLPVCVLSAVVTLGCGGDSPTEPSVASIEVVPGEMLLVGEGDGDRYLARGRDAEGTIVSVTPEWSIDRPSVASITADGFVTAISGGFATVTATAGGASGSARLEVYIPTDIGRFEPGRSYFGRNDYVEYIPGELPVILSSAHGGALQPGEIPNRTFGVVINDRNSLELTLAMSRALVNLTGHAPHVILSHLHRSKLDANREIVEAAQENPYAEQAWTEFQEWIRVARAAVAAEYGKGLYFDIHGHGHDIDQVELGYLLTAEELNRPDIALNSLEVVARTSIRDLGRTSPIPFSQLLRGPTSFGGLLADEGIPSVPSPETPGPGDAPYFRGGYNTREHGSVNDADVVSGIQLEHHYGGIRDTFQSRLDYSIKAARVIRKFMLEHYGFFEPGG
;
A
#
# COMPACT_ATOMS: atom_id res chain seq x y z
N MET A 1 -101.20 25.94 3.39
CA MET A 1 -101.39 24.99 2.27
C MET A 1 -101.02 23.58 2.75
N PRO A 2 -101.67 22.52 2.24
CA PRO A 2 -102.04 21.34 3.03
C PRO A 2 -101.23 20.05 2.74
N LYS A 3 -101.29 19.15 3.75
CA LYS A 3 -101.15 17.68 3.80
C LYS A 3 -100.70 16.88 2.55
N ARG A 4 -99.80 15.90 2.77
CA ARG A 4 -99.90 14.54 2.20
C ARG A 4 -99.41 13.44 3.17
N LEU A 5 -100.09 12.29 3.07
CA LEU A 5 -100.02 11.02 3.81
C LEU A 5 -98.99 10.02 3.19
N PRO A 6 -98.77 8.82 3.77
CA PRO A 6 -97.52 8.02 3.82
C PRO A 6 -97.39 6.95 2.73
N VAL A 7 -96.25 6.25 2.62
CA VAL A 7 -96.12 4.84 2.18
C VAL A 7 -94.77 4.22 2.64
N CYS A 8 -94.83 2.95 3.07
CA CYS A 8 -93.75 2.01 3.45
C CYS A 8 -92.72 1.68 2.37
N VAL A 9 -91.47 1.38 2.78
CA VAL A 9 -90.56 0.40 2.12
C VAL A 9 -89.69 -0.24 3.23
N LEU A 10 -89.98 -1.47 3.65
CA LEU A 10 -89.40 -2.77 3.24
C LEU A 10 -87.88 -2.90 3.49
N SER A 11 -87.54 -3.67 4.52
CA SER A 11 -86.18 -4.15 4.82
C SER A 11 -85.78 -5.27 3.85
N ALA A 12 -84.57 -5.18 3.30
CA ALA A 12 -83.86 -6.32 2.72
C ALA A 12 -82.40 -6.29 3.18
N VAL A 13 -82.02 -7.33 3.93
CA VAL A 13 -80.67 -7.61 4.40
C VAL A 13 -79.83 -8.09 3.23
N VAL A 14 -78.72 -7.42 2.96
CA VAL A 14 -77.64 -7.92 2.09
C VAL A 14 -76.44 -8.20 2.98
N THR A 15 -76.10 -9.48 3.12
CA THR A 15 -74.86 -9.95 3.73
C THR A 15 -73.71 -9.69 2.76
N LEU A 16 -72.89 -8.68 3.05
CA LEU A 16 -71.57 -8.51 2.41
C LEU A 16 -70.60 -9.49 3.07
N GLY A 17 -70.21 -10.52 2.33
CA GLY A 17 -69.08 -11.37 2.68
C GLY A 17 -67.79 -10.54 2.62
N CYS A 18 -67.09 -10.47 3.74
CA CYS A 18 -65.73 -9.96 3.78
C CYS A 18 -64.80 -11.04 3.23
N GLY A 19 -64.43 -10.93 1.96
CA GLY A 19 -63.26 -11.63 1.42
C GLY A 19 -62.02 -11.04 2.07
N GLY A 20 -61.47 -11.74 3.06
CA GLY A 20 -60.19 -11.40 3.66
C GLY A 20 -59.06 -11.80 2.73
N ASP A 21 -58.74 -10.96 1.74
CA ASP A 21 -57.38 -10.92 1.23
C ASP A 21 -56.53 -10.31 2.36
N SER A 22 -55.97 -11.20 3.18
CA SER A 22 -54.80 -10.81 3.97
C SER A 22 -53.74 -10.43 2.93
N PRO A 23 -53.13 -9.23 3.00
CA PRO A 23 -52.05 -8.91 2.08
C PRO A 23 -51.02 -10.03 2.24
N THR A 24 -50.82 -10.83 1.18
CA THR A 24 -49.75 -11.82 1.12
C THR A 24 -48.49 -11.06 1.45
N GLU A 25 -47.87 -11.37 2.59
CA GLU A 25 -46.53 -10.85 2.89
C GLU A 25 -45.66 -11.09 1.65
N PRO A 26 -44.91 -10.08 1.18
CA PRO A 26 -44.14 -10.23 -0.03
C PRO A 26 -43.19 -11.41 0.15
N SER A 27 -43.37 -12.45 -0.67
CA SER A 27 -42.56 -13.65 -0.59
C SER A 27 -41.14 -13.33 -1.04
N VAL A 28 -40.16 -13.58 -0.18
CA VAL A 28 -38.74 -13.41 -0.51
C VAL A 28 -38.37 -14.38 -1.64
N ALA A 29 -37.96 -13.84 -2.79
CA ALA A 29 -37.55 -14.62 -3.95
C ALA A 29 -36.03 -14.84 -4.02
N SER A 30 -35.24 -13.90 -3.50
CA SER A 30 -33.77 -14.00 -3.45
C SER A 30 -33.18 -13.30 -2.24
N ILE A 31 -31.97 -13.71 -1.85
CA ILE A 31 -31.18 -13.08 -0.80
C ILE A 31 -29.78 -12.79 -1.34
N GLU A 32 -29.33 -11.56 -1.12
CA GLU A 32 -27.96 -11.11 -1.35
C GLU A 32 -27.27 -10.96 0.01
N VAL A 33 -26.11 -11.60 0.18
CA VAL A 33 -25.26 -11.41 1.36
C VAL A 33 -24.21 -10.35 1.02
N VAL A 34 -24.13 -9.30 1.86
CA VAL A 34 -23.23 -8.16 1.66
C VAL A 34 -22.33 -7.99 2.90
N PRO A 35 -21.01 -7.90 2.73
CA PRO A 35 -20.28 -8.01 1.47
C PRO A 35 -20.33 -9.44 0.89
N GLY A 36 -20.13 -9.58 -0.43
CA GLY A 36 -20.11 -10.90 -1.09
C GLY A 36 -18.81 -11.68 -0.84
N GLU A 37 -17.74 -10.98 -0.49
CA GLU A 37 -16.47 -11.52 -0.01
C GLU A 37 -15.97 -10.71 1.18
N MET A 38 -15.33 -11.37 2.14
CA MET A 38 -14.75 -10.72 3.32
C MET A 38 -13.40 -11.37 3.65
N LEU A 39 -12.43 -10.54 4.02
CA LEU A 39 -11.16 -10.95 4.59
C LEU A 39 -11.10 -10.46 6.04
N LEU A 40 -10.92 -11.37 6.98
CA LEU A 40 -10.58 -11.05 8.37
C LEU A 40 -9.09 -11.32 8.60
N VAL A 41 -8.42 -10.42 9.33
CA VAL A 41 -6.97 -10.46 9.53
C VAL A 41 -6.64 -10.64 11.01
N GLY A 42 -6.25 -11.85 11.38
CA GLY A 42 -5.93 -12.25 12.75
C GLY A 42 -7.05 -12.99 13.47
N GLU A 43 -6.68 -13.68 14.55
CA GLU A 43 -7.64 -14.36 15.44
C GLU A 43 -8.44 -13.34 16.25
N GLY A 44 -9.76 -13.55 16.36
CA GLY A 44 -10.66 -12.65 17.08
C GLY A 44 -11.11 -11.41 16.31
N ASP A 45 -10.55 -11.15 15.12
CA ASP A 45 -11.05 -10.13 14.20
C ASP A 45 -12.49 -10.46 13.75
N GLY A 46 -13.28 -9.45 13.42
CA GLY A 46 -14.69 -9.66 13.12
C GLY A 46 -15.39 -8.46 12.51
N ASP A 47 -16.34 -8.77 11.64
CA ASP A 47 -17.19 -7.78 10.97
C ASP A 47 -18.58 -8.38 10.73
N ARG A 48 -19.47 -7.67 10.03
CA ARG A 48 -20.88 -8.01 9.90
C ARG A 48 -21.27 -8.22 8.45
N TYR A 49 -21.93 -9.36 8.20
CA TYR A 49 -22.71 -9.55 6.99
C TYR A 49 -24.13 -9.02 7.16
N LEU A 50 -24.66 -8.46 6.08
CA LEU A 50 -26.05 -8.06 5.95
C LEU A 50 -26.75 -8.92 4.90
N ALA A 51 -27.99 -9.33 5.16
CA ALA A 51 -28.83 -10.00 4.18
C ALA A 51 -29.82 -8.99 3.58
N ARG A 52 -29.80 -8.84 2.25
CA ARG A 52 -30.76 -8.03 1.50
C ARG A 52 -31.70 -8.95 0.75
N GLY A 53 -32.96 -9.01 1.18
CA GLY A 53 -34.01 -9.78 0.50
C GLY A 53 -34.62 -9.02 -0.66
N ARG A 54 -35.02 -9.74 -1.72
CA ARG A 54 -35.83 -9.19 -2.82
C ARG A 54 -37.02 -10.09 -3.14
N ASP A 55 -38.16 -9.50 -3.48
CA ASP A 55 -39.31 -10.23 -4.03
C ASP A 55 -39.10 -10.62 -5.52
N ALA A 56 -40.12 -11.24 -6.13
CA ALA A 56 -40.05 -11.70 -7.52
C ALA A 56 -39.92 -10.55 -8.53
N GLU A 57 -40.37 -9.36 -8.15
CA GLU A 57 -40.28 -8.12 -8.93
C GLU A 57 -38.94 -7.39 -8.73
N GLY A 58 -38.08 -7.87 -7.82
CA GLY A 58 -36.77 -7.31 -7.52
C GLY A 58 -36.79 -6.19 -6.47
N THR A 59 -37.95 -5.91 -5.87
CA THR A 59 -38.13 -4.91 -4.81
C THR A 59 -37.45 -5.38 -3.53
N ILE A 60 -36.76 -4.48 -2.84
CA ILE A 60 -36.14 -4.80 -1.55
C ILE A 60 -37.23 -5.06 -0.51
N VAL A 61 -37.12 -6.19 0.18
CA VAL A 61 -38.01 -6.59 1.27
C VAL A 61 -37.21 -6.83 2.55
N SER A 62 -37.79 -6.48 3.70
CA SER A 62 -37.18 -6.76 4.99
C SER A 62 -37.14 -8.27 5.25
N VAL A 63 -36.00 -8.77 5.71
CA VAL A 63 -35.81 -10.18 6.05
C VAL A 63 -35.21 -10.33 7.44
N THR A 64 -35.61 -11.39 8.14
CA THR A 64 -34.90 -11.87 9.33
C THR A 64 -34.16 -13.14 8.92
N PRO A 65 -32.88 -13.05 8.54
CA PRO A 65 -32.14 -14.19 8.04
C PRO A 65 -31.76 -15.17 9.15
N GLU A 66 -31.81 -16.46 8.84
CA GLU A 66 -31.07 -17.49 9.57
C GLU A 66 -29.66 -17.60 8.97
N TRP A 67 -28.65 -17.35 9.79
CA TRP A 67 -27.24 -17.41 9.39
C TRP A 67 -26.62 -18.78 9.67
N SER A 68 -25.74 -19.23 8.78
CA SER A 68 -24.91 -20.43 9.00
C SER A 68 -23.54 -20.26 8.36
N ILE A 69 -22.56 -21.02 8.87
CA ILE A 69 -21.19 -21.08 8.34
C ILE A 69 -20.80 -22.56 8.18
N ASP A 70 -20.20 -22.91 7.05
CA ASP A 70 -19.87 -24.30 6.71
C ASP A 70 -18.64 -24.84 7.48
N ARG A 71 -17.76 -23.96 7.94
CA ARG A 71 -16.53 -24.29 8.68
C ARG A 71 -16.41 -23.52 10.00
N PRO A 72 -17.09 -23.99 11.07
CA PRO A 72 -17.04 -23.35 12.38
C PRO A 72 -15.67 -23.41 13.07
N SER A 73 -14.71 -24.19 12.54
CA SER A 73 -13.32 -24.16 13.01
C SER A 73 -12.54 -22.94 12.50
N VAL A 74 -12.99 -22.31 11.39
CA VAL A 74 -12.37 -21.13 10.78
C VAL A 74 -12.94 -19.85 11.38
N ALA A 75 -14.26 -19.77 11.54
CA ALA A 75 -14.94 -18.62 12.12
C ALA A 75 -16.30 -19.01 12.73
N SER A 76 -16.84 -18.18 13.62
CA SER A 76 -18.21 -18.28 14.13
C SER A 76 -19.07 -17.13 13.62
N ILE A 77 -20.38 -17.35 13.45
CA ILE A 77 -21.34 -16.30 13.09
C ILE A 77 -22.51 -16.26 14.08
N THR A 78 -22.91 -15.07 14.49
CA THR A 78 -24.05 -14.82 15.38
C THR A 78 -25.38 -14.71 14.62
N ALA A 79 -26.50 -14.73 15.34
CA ALA A 79 -27.84 -14.59 14.75
C ALA A 79 -28.07 -13.22 14.07
N ASP A 80 -27.33 -12.19 14.46
CA ASP A 80 -27.36 -10.86 13.85
C ASP A 80 -26.33 -10.68 12.71
N GLY A 81 -25.65 -11.76 12.30
CA GLY A 81 -24.73 -11.77 11.15
C GLY A 81 -23.31 -11.28 11.45
N PHE A 82 -22.95 -11.12 12.73
CA PHE A 82 -21.58 -10.77 13.11
C PHE A 82 -20.70 -12.02 13.08
N VAL A 83 -19.63 -11.97 12.30
CA VAL A 83 -18.65 -13.06 12.16
C VAL A 83 -17.41 -12.76 12.98
N THR A 84 -16.80 -13.79 13.56
CA THR A 84 -15.55 -13.68 14.33
C THR A 84 -14.58 -14.77 13.89
N ALA A 85 -13.36 -14.37 13.56
CA ALA A 85 -12.26 -15.23 13.15
C ALA A 85 -11.77 -16.12 14.29
N ILE A 86 -11.53 -17.40 13.99
CA ILE A 86 -11.02 -18.40 14.93
C ILE A 86 -9.67 -18.96 14.45
N SER A 87 -9.58 -19.38 13.19
CA SER A 87 -8.32 -19.92 12.63
C SER A 87 -8.22 -19.65 11.14
N GLY A 88 -6.99 -19.63 10.64
CA GLY A 88 -6.71 -19.35 9.24
C GLY A 88 -7.38 -20.35 8.30
N GLY A 89 -8.05 -19.85 7.26
CA GLY A 89 -8.74 -20.70 6.28
C GLY A 89 -9.88 -19.99 5.54
N PHE A 90 -10.63 -20.78 4.79
CA PHE A 90 -11.79 -20.31 4.02
C PHE A 90 -13.08 -20.91 4.57
N ALA A 91 -14.16 -20.13 4.56
CA ALA A 91 -15.51 -20.58 4.87
C ALA A 91 -16.53 -19.95 3.92
N THR A 92 -17.75 -20.49 3.90
CA THR A 92 -18.91 -19.92 3.22
C THR A 92 -19.97 -19.58 4.26
N VAL A 93 -20.38 -18.31 4.25
CA VAL A 93 -21.46 -17.79 5.08
C VAL A 93 -22.74 -17.79 4.26
N THR A 94 -23.82 -18.34 4.83
CA THR A 94 -25.14 -18.43 4.16
C THR A 94 -26.21 -17.77 5.00
N ALA A 95 -27.04 -16.94 4.37
CA ALA A 95 -28.26 -16.38 4.94
C ALA A 95 -29.49 -17.00 4.27
N THR A 96 -30.46 -17.47 5.06
CA THR A 96 -31.72 -18.06 4.58
C THR A 96 -32.92 -17.33 5.16
N ALA A 97 -33.91 -16.96 4.33
CA ALA A 97 -35.16 -16.36 4.76
C ALA A 97 -36.26 -16.62 3.74
N GLY A 98 -37.47 -16.98 4.19
CA GLY A 98 -38.61 -17.20 3.30
C GLY A 98 -38.42 -18.31 2.26
N GLY A 99 -37.51 -19.26 2.51
CA GLY A 99 -37.17 -20.33 1.56
C GLY A 99 -36.11 -19.96 0.51
N ALA A 100 -35.74 -18.68 0.40
CA ALA A 100 -34.62 -18.23 -0.40
C ALA A 100 -33.30 -18.25 0.41
N SER A 101 -32.16 -18.35 -0.28
CA SER A 101 -30.84 -18.28 0.33
C SER A 101 -29.86 -17.46 -0.52
N GLY A 102 -28.85 -16.89 0.15
CA GLY A 102 -27.71 -16.21 -0.44
C GLY A 102 -26.44 -16.58 0.31
N SER A 103 -25.29 -16.49 -0.35
CA SER A 103 -24.01 -16.86 0.27
C SER A 103 -22.90 -15.86 -0.05
N ALA A 104 -21.92 -15.78 0.85
CA ALA A 104 -20.71 -14.98 0.71
C ALA A 104 -19.48 -15.81 1.09
N ARG A 105 -18.34 -15.49 0.48
CA ARG A 105 -17.05 -16.08 0.82
C ARG A 105 -16.44 -15.36 2.01
N LEU A 106 -15.90 -16.13 2.94
CA LEU A 106 -15.07 -15.64 4.04
C LEU A 106 -13.68 -16.23 3.90
N GLU A 107 -12.67 -15.39 4.05
CA GLU A 107 -11.30 -15.80 4.34
C GLU A 107 -10.87 -15.24 5.68
N VAL A 108 -10.24 -16.08 6.48
CA VAL A 108 -9.50 -15.67 7.67
C VAL A 108 -8.02 -15.87 7.34
N TYR A 109 -7.28 -14.76 7.32
CA TYR A 109 -5.83 -14.77 7.20
C TYR A 109 -5.23 -14.47 8.57
N ILE A 110 -4.40 -15.37 9.08
CA ILE A 110 -3.64 -15.14 10.32
C ILE A 110 -2.19 -14.91 9.91
N PRO A 111 -1.68 -13.66 10.01
CA PRO A 111 -0.27 -13.38 9.81
C PRO A 111 0.57 -14.28 10.70
N THR A 112 1.69 -14.78 10.16
CA THR A 112 2.61 -15.59 10.97
C THR A 112 3.14 -14.75 12.13
N ASP A 113 3.06 -15.26 13.35
CA ASP A 113 3.69 -14.62 14.50
C ASP A 113 5.22 -14.77 14.40
N ILE A 114 5.87 -13.70 13.96
CA ILE A 114 7.32 -13.64 13.81
C ILE A 114 7.90 -13.06 15.10
N GLY A 115 8.18 -13.93 16.07
CA GLY A 115 8.77 -13.50 17.35
C GLY A 115 10.10 -12.77 17.18
N ARG A 116 10.91 -13.15 16.18
CA ARG A 116 12.14 -12.42 15.81
C ARG A 116 12.45 -12.59 14.33
N PHE A 117 12.69 -11.47 13.66
CA PHE A 117 13.19 -11.43 12.29
C PHE A 117 14.67 -11.82 12.23
N GLU A 118 15.00 -12.75 11.33
CA GLU A 118 16.37 -13.17 11.00
C GLU A 118 16.88 -12.39 9.79
N PRO A 119 18.04 -11.70 9.88
CA PRO A 119 18.62 -10.99 8.73
C PRO A 119 18.86 -11.89 7.51
N GLY A 120 18.60 -11.34 6.33
CA GLY A 120 18.78 -12.03 5.05
C GLY A 120 17.74 -13.12 4.71
N ARG A 121 16.82 -13.43 5.63
CA ARG A 121 15.75 -14.40 5.40
C ARG A 121 14.50 -13.70 4.86
N SER A 122 13.89 -14.28 3.81
CA SER A 122 12.60 -13.80 3.29
C SER A 122 11.43 -14.18 4.19
N TYR A 123 10.57 -13.22 4.44
CA TYR A 123 9.26 -13.37 5.08
C TYR A 123 8.20 -12.88 4.11
N PHE A 124 7.13 -13.64 3.95
CA PHE A 124 6.09 -13.39 2.95
C PHE A 124 4.76 -13.09 3.61
N GLY A 125 4.07 -12.09 3.04
CA GLY A 125 2.74 -11.69 3.43
C GLY A 125 1.69 -12.63 2.84
N ARG A 126 0.43 -12.21 2.87
CA ARG A 126 -0.66 -13.02 2.34
C ARG A 126 -0.40 -13.33 0.85
N ASN A 127 -0.42 -14.62 0.50
CA ASN A 127 -0.19 -15.12 -0.87
C ASN A 127 1.14 -14.67 -1.51
N ASP A 128 2.17 -14.42 -0.69
CA ASP A 128 3.49 -13.96 -1.13
C ASP A 128 3.47 -12.65 -1.95
N TYR A 129 2.42 -11.84 -1.78
CA TYR A 129 2.26 -10.57 -2.51
C TYR A 129 3.24 -9.50 -2.06
N VAL A 130 3.68 -9.57 -0.80
CA VAL A 130 4.72 -8.72 -0.23
C VAL A 130 5.81 -9.60 0.34
N GLU A 131 7.06 -9.18 0.21
CA GLU A 131 8.22 -9.82 0.81
C GLU A 131 9.01 -8.81 1.65
N TYR A 132 9.40 -9.22 2.85
CA TYR A 132 10.35 -8.51 3.69
C TYR A 132 11.57 -9.39 3.94
N ILE A 133 12.75 -8.84 3.64
CA ILE A 133 14.06 -9.41 3.96
C ILE A 133 14.70 -8.48 4.99
N PRO A 134 14.73 -8.86 6.28
CA PRO A 134 15.34 -8.06 7.32
C PRO A 134 16.84 -7.88 7.10
N GLY A 135 17.37 -6.72 7.48
CA GLY A 135 18.78 -6.40 7.37
C GLY A 135 19.44 -6.13 8.72
N GLU A 136 20.72 -5.84 8.64
CA GLU A 136 21.58 -5.37 9.72
C GLU A 136 22.08 -3.95 9.46
N LEU A 137 22.18 -3.53 8.18
CA LEU A 137 22.63 -2.18 7.83
C LEU A 137 21.57 -1.12 8.19
N PRO A 138 21.98 0.13 8.48
CA PRO A 138 21.10 1.30 8.64
C PRO A 138 20.49 1.78 7.31
N VAL A 139 20.22 0.85 6.39
CA VAL A 139 19.73 1.09 5.03
C VAL A 139 18.51 0.21 4.77
N ILE A 140 17.46 0.83 4.27
CA ILE A 140 16.20 0.19 3.89
C ILE A 140 15.97 0.44 2.41
N LEU A 141 15.70 -0.62 1.64
CA LEU A 141 15.38 -0.55 0.22
C LEU A 141 13.93 -1.01 0.03
N SER A 142 13.16 -0.34 -0.83
CA SER A 142 11.88 -0.86 -1.28
C SER A 142 11.67 -0.79 -2.78
N SER A 143 10.87 -1.70 -3.31
CA SER A 143 10.34 -1.63 -4.68
C SER A 143 8.84 -1.87 -4.67
N ALA A 144 8.07 -0.80 -4.86
CA ALA A 144 6.62 -0.84 -4.85
C ALA A 144 6.02 -1.30 -6.20
N HIS A 145 6.73 -1.10 -7.32
CA HIS A 145 6.16 -1.19 -8.67
C HIS A 145 6.86 -2.19 -9.60
N GLY A 146 7.82 -2.97 -9.12
CA GLY A 146 8.57 -3.93 -9.93
C GLY A 146 7.91 -5.31 -10.09
N GLY A 147 6.87 -5.60 -9.29
CA GLY A 147 6.17 -6.88 -9.29
C GLY A 147 5.44 -7.21 -10.61
N ALA A 148 5.22 -8.51 -10.82
CA ALA A 148 4.57 -9.06 -12.02
C ALA A 148 3.27 -9.83 -11.73
N LEU A 149 2.95 -10.13 -10.47
CA LEU A 149 1.80 -10.94 -10.11
C LEU A 149 0.49 -10.21 -10.41
N GLN A 150 -0.43 -10.92 -11.08
CA GLN A 150 -1.76 -10.42 -11.43
C GLN A 150 -2.84 -11.41 -11.00
N PRO A 151 -3.04 -11.62 -9.68
CA PRO A 151 -4.02 -12.59 -9.19
C PRO A 151 -5.45 -12.19 -9.59
N GLY A 152 -6.33 -13.19 -9.71
CA GLY A 152 -7.74 -12.99 -10.06
C GLY A 152 -8.58 -12.36 -8.95
N GLU A 153 -8.20 -12.55 -7.68
CA GLU A 153 -8.92 -12.02 -6.51
C GLU A 153 -8.77 -10.50 -6.33
N ILE A 154 -7.73 -9.91 -6.95
CA ILE A 154 -7.51 -8.47 -6.99
C ILE A 154 -7.88 -7.99 -8.39
N PRO A 155 -8.96 -7.21 -8.59
CA PRO A 155 -9.26 -6.62 -9.89
C PRO A 155 -8.17 -5.62 -10.29
N ASN A 156 -8.08 -5.29 -11.58
CA ASN A 156 -7.23 -4.18 -11.98
C ASN A 156 -7.82 -2.87 -11.46
N ARG A 157 -6.95 -2.01 -10.93
CA ARG A 157 -7.23 -0.62 -10.61
C ARG A 157 -7.74 0.10 -11.85
N THR A 158 -8.69 0.99 -11.62
CA THR A 158 -9.46 1.68 -12.66
C THR A 158 -9.06 3.14 -12.82
N PHE A 159 -8.32 3.69 -11.87
CA PHE A 159 -7.74 5.03 -11.96
C PHE A 159 -6.29 5.05 -11.41
N GLY A 160 -5.58 6.15 -11.67
CA GLY A 160 -4.15 6.28 -11.37
C GLY A 160 -3.23 5.63 -12.42
N VAL A 161 -1.92 5.65 -12.16
CA VAL A 161 -0.91 5.05 -13.07
C VAL A 161 -0.84 3.54 -12.82
N VAL A 162 -1.00 2.75 -13.88
CA VAL A 162 -1.04 1.28 -13.79
C VAL A 162 0.16 0.57 -14.44
N ILE A 163 1.03 1.32 -15.12
CA ILE A 163 2.23 0.80 -15.77
C ILE A 163 3.31 0.54 -14.71
N ASN A 164 3.95 -0.62 -14.78
CA ASN A 164 4.95 -1.04 -13.81
C ASN A 164 6.34 -0.49 -14.11
N ASP A 165 7.18 -0.50 -13.08
CA ASP A 165 8.56 -0.05 -13.14
C ASP A 165 9.42 -1.24 -13.53
N ARG A 166 9.44 -1.55 -14.83
CA ARG A 166 10.06 -2.78 -15.34
C ARG A 166 11.46 -3.01 -14.75
N ASN A 167 11.65 -4.19 -14.17
CA ASN A 167 12.90 -4.64 -13.56
C ASN A 167 13.37 -3.88 -12.29
N SER A 168 12.55 -3.02 -11.66
CA SER A 168 12.95 -2.31 -10.43
C SER A 168 13.03 -3.24 -9.21
N LEU A 169 12.23 -4.32 -9.17
CA LEU A 169 12.31 -5.36 -8.15
C LEU A 169 13.65 -6.10 -8.24
N GLU A 170 14.02 -6.55 -9.43
CA GLU A 170 15.30 -7.22 -9.69
C GLU A 170 16.49 -6.30 -9.44
N LEU A 171 16.35 -5.00 -9.73
CA LEU A 171 17.37 -3.99 -9.42
C LEU A 171 17.55 -3.85 -7.90
N THR A 172 16.45 -3.79 -7.15
CA THR A 172 16.46 -3.70 -5.68
C THR A 172 17.16 -4.90 -5.05
N LEU A 173 16.87 -6.11 -5.54
CA LEU A 173 17.55 -7.33 -5.11
C LEU A 173 19.05 -7.33 -5.48
N ALA A 174 19.41 -6.82 -6.66
CA ALA A 174 20.80 -6.67 -7.07
C ALA A 174 21.56 -5.69 -6.17
N MET A 175 20.96 -4.55 -5.82
CA MET A 175 21.51 -3.57 -4.87
C MET A 175 21.73 -4.17 -3.49
N SER A 176 20.75 -4.93 -2.97
CA SER A 176 20.90 -5.64 -1.70
C SER A 176 22.09 -6.62 -1.71
N ARG A 177 22.21 -7.44 -2.77
CA ARG A 177 23.34 -8.37 -2.93
C ARG A 177 24.68 -7.64 -3.04
N ALA A 178 24.72 -6.51 -3.75
CA ALA A 178 25.93 -5.71 -3.88
C ALA A 178 26.38 -5.13 -2.53
N LEU A 179 25.44 -4.69 -1.69
CA LEU A 179 25.71 -4.24 -0.31
C LEU A 179 26.23 -5.37 0.57
N VAL A 180 25.62 -6.56 0.51
CA VAL A 180 26.13 -7.76 1.21
C VAL A 180 27.54 -8.11 0.75
N ASN A 181 27.80 -8.11 -0.55
CA ASN A 181 29.14 -8.42 -1.07
C ASN A 181 30.19 -7.38 -0.68
N LEU A 182 29.78 -6.11 -0.54
CA LEU A 182 30.68 -5.03 -0.17
C LEU A 182 31.02 -5.02 1.33
N THR A 183 30.07 -5.43 2.19
CA THR A 183 30.14 -5.18 3.64
C THR A 183 30.07 -6.44 4.51
N GLY A 184 29.62 -7.55 3.96
CA GLY A 184 29.22 -8.75 4.72
C GLY A 184 27.85 -8.68 5.38
N HIS A 185 27.14 -7.55 5.32
CA HIS A 185 25.89 -7.31 6.04
C HIS A 185 24.74 -6.94 5.08
N ALA A 186 23.52 -7.37 5.42
CA ALA A 186 22.35 -7.14 4.57
C ALA A 186 21.67 -5.79 4.88
N PRO A 187 21.16 -5.05 3.88
CA PRO A 187 20.16 -4.01 4.12
C PRO A 187 18.78 -4.64 4.36
N HIS A 188 17.85 -3.86 4.91
CA HIS A 188 16.44 -4.24 4.92
C HIS A 188 15.87 -4.08 3.51
N VAL A 189 15.05 -5.03 3.05
CA VAL A 189 14.42 -4.99 1.71
C VAL A 189 12.93 -5.31 1.80
N ILE A 190 12.08 -4.43 1.25
CA ILE A 190 10.63 -4.63 1.18
C ILE A 190 10.18 -4.59 -0.29
N LEU A 191 9.54 -5.66 -0.77
CA LEU A 191 9.15 -5.80 -2.17
C LEU A 191 7.65 -6.02 -2.28
N SER A 192 7.01 -5.34 -3.24
CA SER A 192 5.69 -5.74 -3.74
C SER A 192 5.89 -6.63 -4.97
N HIS A 193 5.39 -7.86 -4.90
CA HIS A 193 5.36 -8.81 -6.01
C HIS A 193 4.15 -8.60 -6.92
N LEU A 194 3.14 -7.84 -6.47
CA LEU A 194 1.99 -7.46 -7.27
C LEU A 194 2.37 -6.48 -8.38
N HIS A 195 1.80 -6.72 -9.56
CA HIS A 195 1.87 -5.75 -10.65
C HIS A 195 1.15 -4.46 -10.24
N ARG A 196 1.67 -3.30 -10.68
CA ARG A 196 1.12 -1.98 -10.32
C ARG A 196 -0.36 -1.81 -10.70
N SER A 197 -0.84 -2.51 -11.71
CA SER A 197 -2.27 -2.52 -12.05
C SER A 197 -3.16 -3.15 -10.98
N LYS A 198 -2.61 -3.95 -10.06
CA LYS A 198 -3.33 -4.60 -8.95
C LYS A 198 -3.23 -3.78 -7.67
N LEU A 199 -2.03 -3.27 -7.39
CA LEU A 199 -1.73 -2.47 -6.21
C LEU A 199 -0.66 -1.44 -6.56
N ASP A 200 -0.91 -0.15 -6.29
CA ASP A 200 0.16 0.86 -6.25
C ASP A 200 0.57 1.09 -4.79
N ALA A 201 1.55 0.34 -4.33
CA ALA A 201 2.08 0.46 -2.96
C ALA A 201 2.87 1.76 -2.72
N ASN A 202 2.87 2.71 -3.65
CA ASN A 202 3.40 4.07 -3.51
C ASN A 202 2.27 5.12 -3.66
N ARG A 203 1.08 4.78 -3.15
CA ARG A 203 -0.09 5.65 -3.02
C ARG A 203 -0.79 5.44 -1.68
N GLU A 204 -1.59 6.43 -1.30
CA GLU A 204 -2.53 6.33 -0.18
C GLU A 204 -3.56 5.22 -0.48
N ILE A 205 -4.00 4.49 0.55
CA ILE A 205 -4.70 3.21 0.43
C ILE A 205 -5.92 3.26 -0.51
N VAL A 206 -6.65 4.37 -0.53
CA VAL A 206 -7.84 4.53 -1.39
C VAL A 206 -7.49 4.43 -2.88
N GLU A 207 -6.44 5.11 -3.32
CA GLU A 207 -5.94 5.00 -4.70
C GLU A 207 -5.15 3.71 -4.92
N ALA A 208 -4.44 3.26 -3.89
CA ALA A 208 -3.55 2.11 -3.97
C ALA A 208 -4.29 0.80 -4.18
N ALA A 209 -5.39 0.58 -3.46
CA ALA A 209 -6.09 -0.71 -3.37
C ALA A 209 -7.53 -0.66 -3.89
N GLN A 210 -8.11 0.53 -4.02
CA GLN A 210 -9.47 0.76 -4.52
C GLN A 210 -10.53 -0.14 -3.85
N GLU A 211 -10.53 -0.19 -2.52
CA GLU A 211 -11.49 -0.91 -1.66
C GLU A 211 -11.46 -2.45 -1.82
N ASN A 212 -10.48 -3.02 -2.53
CA ASN A 212 -10.32 -4.46 -2.58
C ASN A 212 -9.59 -4.96 -1.32
N PRO A 213 -10.21 -5.80 -0.49
CA PRO A 213 -9.65 -6.17 0.82
C PRO A 213 -8.30 -6.90 0.71
N TYR A 214 -8.09 -7.68 -0.34
CA TYR A 214 -6.82 -8.38 -0.55
C TYR A 214 -5.69 -7.43 -0.99
N ALA A 215 -6.01 -6.41 -1.78
CA ALA A 215 -5.07 -5.35 -2.13
C ALA A 215 -4.77 -4.44 -0.93
N GLU A 216 -5.76 -4.13 -0.10
CA GLU A 216 -5.59 -3.38 1.15
C GLU A 216 -4.70 -4.13 2.15
N GLN A 217 -4.86 -5.46 2.25
CA GLN A 217 -3.99 -6.28 3.08
C GLN A 217 -2.54 -6.26 2.57
N ALA A 218 -2.32 -6.44 1.26
CA ALA A 218 -0.98 -6.36 0.69
C ALA A 218 -0.38 -4.95 0.83
N TRP A 219 -1.19 -3.89 0.70
CA TRP A 219 -0.75 -2.53 0.98
C TRP A 219 -0.30 -2.39 2.44
N THR A 220 -1.11 -2.89 3.38
CA THR A 220 -0.84 -2.82 4.82
C THR A 220 0.46 -3.55 5.17
N GLU A 221 0.67 -4.76 4.65
CA GLU A 221 1.90 -5.53 4.85
C GLU A 221 3.14 -4.78 4.31
N PHE A 222 3.04 -4.21 3.11
CA PHE A 222 4.14 -3.43 2.51
C PHE A 222 4.51 -2.21 3.36
N GLN A 223 3.52 -1.41 3.76
CA GLN A 223 3.75 -0.21 4.55
C GLN A 223 4.28 -0.56 5.95
N GLU A 224 3.70 -1.57 6.60
CA GLU A 224 4.06 -1.94 7.96
C GLU A 224 5.45 -2.56 8.04
N TRP A 225 5.87 -3.36 7.06
CA TRP A 225 7.23 -3.89 7.05
C TRP A 225 8.30 -2.83 6.81
N ILE A 226 7.99 -1.75 6.09
CA ILE A 226 8.89 -0.58 6.06
C ILE A 226 8.95 0.06 7.45
N ARG A 227 7.82 0.22 8.16
CA ARG A 227 7.81 0.75 9.54
C ARG A 227 8.60 -0.12 10.51
N VAL A 228 8.47 -1.45 10.42
CA VAL A 228 9.27 -2.40 11.21
C VAL A 228 10.76 -2.22 10.94
N ALA A 229 11.17 -2.13 9.67
CA ALA A 229 12.56 -1.89 9.31
C ALA A 229 13.07 -0.54 9.82
N ARG A 230 12.27 0.53 9.70
CA ARG A 230 12.60 1.86 10.24
C ARG A 230 12.78 1.83 11.75
N ALA A 231 11.89 1.15 12.47
CA ALA A 231 11.98 1.01 13.91
C ALA A 231 13.23 0.23 14.33
N ALA A 232 13.58 -0.84 13.61
CA ALA A 232 14.82 -1.59 13.85
C ALA A 232 16.07 -0.72 13.65
N VAL A 233 16.14 0.02 12.54
CA VAL A 233 17.24 0.94 12.24
C VAL A 233 17.34 2.05 13.29
N ALA A 234 16.22 2.66 13.67
CA ALA A 234 16.19 3.71 14.69
C ALA A 234 16.64 3.18 16.07
N ALA A 235 16.23 1.97 16.45
CA ALA A 235 16.60 1.37 17.72
C ALA A 235 18.10 1.03 17.80
N GLU A 236 18.68 0.51 16.72
CA GLU A 236 20.08 0.07 16.69
C GLU A 236 21.06 1.23 16.46
N TYR A 237 20.73 2.13 15.53
CA TYR A 237 21.67 3.15 15.04
C TYR A 237 21.29 4.59 15.40
N GLY A 238 20.06 4.82 15.86
CA GLY A 238 19.52 6.15 16.14
C GLY A 238 19.21 6.98 14.90
N LYS A 239 19.67 6.60 13.70
CA LYS A 239 19.38 7.22 12.40
C LYS A 239 19.72 6.28 11.24
N GLY A 240 19.15 6.52 10.05
CA GLY A 240 19.46 5.75 8.86
C GLY A 240 18.83 6.29 7.58
N LEU A 241 18.87 5.49 6.51
CA LEU A 241 18.45 5.92 5.18
C LEU A 241 17.55 4.91 4.49
N TYR A 242 16.41 5.40 4.01
CA TYR A 242 15.43 4.67 3.22
C TYR A 242 15.53 5.07 1.74
N PHE A 243 15.55 4.09 0.85
CA PHE A 243 15.52 4.27 -0.60
C PHE A 243 14.28 3.62 -1.19
N ASP A 244 13.46 4.44 -1.83
CA ASP A 244 12.31 3.97 -2.61
C ASP A 244 12.75 3.84 -4.09
N ILE A 245 12.89 2.61 -4.57
CA ILE A 245 13.46 2.28 -5.88
C ILE A 245 12.37 2.25 -6.94
N HIS A 246 12.46 3.16 -7.91
CA HIS A 246 11.54 3.33 -9.02
C HIS A 246 12.27 3.41 -10.36
N GLY A 247 11.50 3.47 -11.43
CA GLY A 247 12.01 3.75 -12.76
C GLY A 247 11.11 4.68 -13.55
N HIS A 248 11.71 5.64 -14.25
CA HIS A 248 11.01 6.53 -15.15
C HIS A 248 11.20 6.16 -16.62
N GLY A 249 10.36 6.73 -17.47
CA GLY A 249 10.41 6.63 -18.93
C GLY A 249 10.67 7.98 -19.63
N HIS A 250 11.33 8.92 -18.95
CA HIS A 250 11.72 10.19 -19.57
C HIS A 250 12.92 9.99 -20.51
N ASP A 251 13.07 10.88 -21.49
CA ASP A 251 14.10 10.79 -22.53
C ASP A 251 15.53 11.10 -22.05
N ILE A 252 15.70 11.60 -20.82
CA ILE A 252 17.01 11.96 -20.27
C ILE A 252 17.57 10.75 -19.50
N ASP A 253 18.73 10.26 -19.95
CA ASP A 253 19.47 9.14 -19.37
C ASP A 253 20.15 9.53 -18.05
N GLN A 254 19.38 9.64 -16.97
CA GLN A 254 19.89 9.96 -15.64
C GLN A 254 19.08 9.29 -14.53
N VAL A 255 19.58 9.34 -13.30
CA VAL A 255 18.81 9.00 -12.10
C VAL A 255 18.22 10.28 -11.51
N GLU A 256 16.90 10.32 -11.29
CA GLU A 256 16.26 11.44 -10.60
C GLU A 256 16.12 11.12 -9.10
N LEU A 257 16.59 12.04 -8.24
CA LEU A 257 16.66 11.85 -6.79
C LEU A 257 15.58 12.67 -6.09
N GLY A 258 14.46 12.03 -5.77
CA GLY A 258 13.30 12.67 -5.15
C GLY A 258 13.47 12.91 -3.64
N TYR A 259 13.54 14.19 -3.24
CA TYR A 259 13.64 14.65 -1.83
C TYR A 259 12.39 15.33 -1.29
N LEU A 260 11.25 15.21 -1.98
CA LEU A 260 10.03 16.02 -1.82
C LEU A 260 10.23 17.51 -2.14
N LEU A 261 11.11 17.84 -3.08
CA LEU A 261 11.28 19.20 -3.63
C LEU A 261 10.86 19.23 -5.10
N THR A 262 10.08 20.22 -5.53
CA THR A 262 9.70 20.36 -6.95
C THR A 262 10.91 20.71 -7.82
N ALA A 263 10.75 20.52 -9.14
CA ALA A 263 11.68 21.06 -10.14
C ALA A 263 11.91 22.57 -9.96
N GLU A 264 10.83 23.34 -9.77
CA GLU A 264 10.91 24.79 -9.54
C GLU A 264 11.75 25.13 -8.30
N GLU A 265 11.60 24.37 -7.22
CA GLU A 265 12.37 24.59 -5.99
C GLU A 265 13.86 24.26 -6.19
N LEU A 266 14.18 23.14 -6.84
CA LEU A 266 15.56 22.74 -7.12
C LEU A 266 16.29 23.69 -8.07
N ASN A 267 15.56 24.33 -8.99
CA ASN A 267 16.14 25.31 -9.92
C ASN A 267 16.52 26.65 -9.25
N ARG A 268 16.12 26.87 -7.98
CA ARG A 268 16.47 28.08 -7.24
C ARG A 268 17.96 28.08 -6.81
N PRO A 269 18.56 29.26 -6.60
CA PRO A 269 19.95 29.36 -6.12
C PRO A 269 20.11 28.75 -4.72
N ASP A 270 21.34 28.34 -4.39
CA ASP A 270 21.69 27.70 -3.11
C ASP A 270 21.16 28.44 -1.88
N ILE A 271 21.22 29.78 -1.91
CA ILE A 271 20.74 30.61 -0.79
C ILE A 271 19.25 30.39 -0.48
N ALA A 272 18.42 30.09 -1.49
CA ALA A 272 17.01 29.80 -1.29
C ALA A 272 16.79 28.40 -0.71
N LEU A 273 17.59 27.42 -1.16
CA LEU A 273 17.53 26.04 -0.67
C LEU A 273 18.03 25.91 0.77
N ASN A 274 18.96 26.76 1.19
CA ASN A 274 19.55 26.74 2.53
C ASN A 274 18.65 27.26 3.66
N SER A 275 17.37 27.53 3.37
CA SER A 275 16.42 27.98 4.39
C SER A 275 15.83 26.82 5.19
N LEU A 276 15.58 27.04 6.49
CA LEU A 276 14.97 26.03 7.36
C LEU A 276 13.56 25.64 6.90
N GLU A 277 12.84 26.54 6.20
CA GLU A 277 11.52 26.26 5.62
C GLU A 277 11.58 25.23 4.49
N VAL A 278 12.66 25.26 3.69
CA VAL A 278 12.89 24.24 2.65
C VAL A 278 13.24 22.91 3.31
N VAL A 279 14.21 22.90 4.23
CA VAL A 279 14.63 21.70 4.97
C VAL A 279 13.43 20.99 5.60
N ALA A 280 12.54 21.75 6.25
CA ALA A 280 11.38 21.24 6.96
C ALA A 280 10.34 20.49 6.09
N ARG A 281 10.39 20.64 4.76
CA ARG A 281 9.45 20.02 3.82
C ARG A 281 10.05 18.86 3.03
N THR A 282 11.30 18.50 3.30
CA THR A 282 12.01 17.42 2.59
C THR A 282 11.88 16.09 3.31
N SER A 283 12.10 14.99 2.58
CA SER A 283 12.21 13.64 3.15
C SER A 283 13.56 13.34 3.81
N ILE A 284 14.52 14.27 3.70
CA ILE A 284 15.84 14.21 4.36
C ILE A 284 15.96 15.27 5.45
N ARG A 285 14.84 15.70 6.03
CA ARG A 285 14.77 16.75 7.05
C ARG A 285 15.70 16.52 8.23
N ASP A 286 15.79 15.29 8.75
CA ASP A 286 16.65 14.97 9.89
C ASP A 286 18.14 15.17 9.58
N LEU A 287 18.58 14.70 8.41
CA LEU A 287 19.93 14.96 7.93
C LEU A 287 20.15 16.46 7.67
N GLY A 288 19.18 17.12 7.02
CA GLY A 288 19.27 18.53 6.66
C GLY A 288 19.35 19.49 7.84
N ARG A 289 18.68 19.18 8.97
CA ARG A 289 18.70 20.02 10.18
C ARG A 289 19.98 19.85 11.00
N THR A 290 20.62 18.68 10.93
CA THR A 290 21.77 18.33 11.78
C THR A 290 23.11 18.46 11.06
N SER A 291 23.11 18.56 9.74
CA SER A 291 24.31 18.59 8.93
C SER A 291 25.17 19.83 9.18
N PRO A 292 26.51 19.68 9.21
CA PRO A 292 27.44 20.81 9.34
C PRO A 292 27.65 21.58 8.03
N ILE A 293 27.15 21.06 6.89
CA ILE A 293 27.25 21.70 5.58
C ILE A 293 25.90 22.31 5.17
N PRO A 294 25.89 23.33 4.29
CA PRO A 294 24.64 23.91 3.79
C PRO A 294 23.74 22.87 3.12
N PHE A 295 22.43 23.00 3.27
CA PHE A 295 21.46 22.04 2.73
C PHE A 295 21.57 21.87 1.20
N SER A 296 21.89 22.92 0.46
CA SER A 296 22.16 22.83 -0.97
C SER A 296 23.32 21.88 -1.30
N GLN A 297 24.33 21.79 -0.43
CA GLN A 297 25.46 20.87 -0.60
C GLN A 297 25.05 19.42 -0.31
N LEU A 298 24.08 19.17 0.58
CA LEU A 298 23.50 17.84 0.74
C LEU A 298 22.69 17.38 -0.48
N LEU A 299 22.06 18.30 -1.20
CA LEU A 299 21.28 18.00 -2.41
C LEU A 299 22.17 17.84 -3.65
N ARG A 300 23.13 18.75 -3.83
CA ARG A 300 23.87 18.91 -5.09
C ARG A 300 25.35 19.29 -4.94
N GLY A 301 25.93 19.10 -3.76
CA GLY A 301 27.37 19.25 -3.55
C GLY A 301 28.14 18.01 -4.01
N PRO A 302 29.48 18.06 -4.05
CA PRO A 302 30.32 16.92 -4.44
C PRO A 302 30.10 15.66 -3.59
N THR A 303 29.70 15.83 -2.34
CA THR A 303 29.38 14.72 -1.43
C THR A 303 27.88 14.42 -1.35
N SER A 304 27.02 15.11 -2.12
CA SER A 304 25.61 14.73 -2.22
C SER A 304 25.47 13.34 -2.83
N PHE A 305 24.32 12.69 -2.64
CA PHE A 305 24.09 11.39 -3.25
C PHE A 305 24.26 11.43 -4.78
N GLY A 306 23.79 12.51 -5.43
CA GLY A 306 23.97 12.73 -6.86
C GLY A 306 25.41 13.02 -7.29
N GLY A 307 26.18 13.78 -6.51
CA GLY A 307 27.60 13.98 -6.75
C GLY A 307 28.40 12.68 -6.65
N LEU A 308 28.07 11.84 -5.67
CA LEU A 308 28.70 10.53 -5.50
C LEU A 308 28.30 9.54 -6.61
N LEU A 309 27.07 9.64 -7.15
CA LEU A 309 26.70 8.91 -8.37
C LEU A 309 27.52 9.40 -9.58
N ALA A 310 27.70 10.71 -9.73
CA ALA A 310 28.49 11.29 -10.81
C ALA A 310 29.97 10.84 -10.75
N ASP A 311 30.57 10.76 -9.55
CA ASP A 311 31.90 10.19 -9.33
C ASP A 311 32.03 8.73 -9.86
N GLU A 312 30.94 7.96 -9.83
CA GLU A 312 30.85 6.59 -10.35
C GLU A 312 30.44 6.53 -11.83
N GLY A 313 30.36 7.69 -12.49
CA GLY A 313 29.96 7.83 -13.89
C GLY A 313 28.46 7.60 -14.12
N ILE A 314 27.61 7.88 -13.13
CA ILE A 314 26.16 7.80 -13.23
C ILE A 314 25.56 9.22 -13.20
N PRO A 315 25.06 9.74 -14.34
CA PRO A 315 24.36 11.01 -14.38
C PRO A 315 23.15 11.00 -13.44
N SER A 316 22.95 12.09 -12.70
CA SER A 316 21.81 12.23 -11.79
C SER A 316 21.40 13.67 -11.56
N VAL A 317 20.17 13.88 -11.11
CA VAL A 317 19.62 15.17 -10.73
C VAL A 317 18.88 15.08 -9.39
N PRO A 318 19.08 16.01 -8.44
CA PRO A 318 20.13 17.04 -8.42
C PRO A 318 21.55 16.48 -8.15
N SER A 319 22.56 17.13 -8.72
CA SER A 319 24.00 16.83 -8.60
C SER A 319 24.83 18.11 -8.85
N PRO A 320 26.16 18.13 -8.61
CA PRO A 320 27.00 19.27 -8.97
C PRO A 320 26.93 19.63 -10.46
N GLU A 321 26.93 18.63 -11.33
CA GLU A 321 26.88 18.79 -12.79
C GLU A 321 25.48 19.18 -13.26
N THR A 322 24.44 18.68 -12.59
CA THR A 322 23.03 18.99 -12.88
C THR A 322 22.32 19.45 -11.59
N PRO A 323 22.50 20.72 -11.17
CA PRO A 323 21.96 21.27 -9.91
C PRO A 323 20.44 21.18 -9.72
N GLY A 324 19.69 21.06 -10.81
CA GLY A 324 18.25 20.98 -10.87
C GLY A 324 17.79 20.57 -12.28
N PRO A 325 16.53 20.15 -12.45
CA PRO A 325 16.05 19.58 -13.71
C PRO A 325 15.77 20.63 -14.81
N GLY A 326 15.82 21.92 -14.51
CA GLY A 326 15.38 22.95 -15.45
C GLY A 326 13.89 22.78 -15.77
N ASP A 327 13.54 22.78 -17.05
CA ASP A 327 12.17 22.52 -17.53
C ASP A 327 11.89 21.03 -17.80
N ALA A 328 12.88 20.15 -17.55
CA ALA A 328 12.70 18.73 -17.78
C ALA A 328 11.69 18.11 -16.79
N PRO A 329 10.97 17.05 -17.20
CA PRO A 329 10.20 16.24 -16.28
C PRO A 329 11.07 15.73 -15.13
N TYR A 330 10.50 15.66 -13.93
CA TYR A 330 11.21 15.25 -12.73
C TYR A 330 10.26 14.70 -11.68
N PHE A 331 10.59 13.54 -11.13
CA PHE A 331 9.87 12.92 -10.04
C PHE A 331 10.44 13.33 -8.69
N ARG A 332 9.70 14.16 -7.97
CA ARG A 332 10.13 14.71 -6.68
C ARG A 332 10.13 13.74 -5.49
N GLY A 333 9.65 12.51 -5.65
CA GLY A 333 9.31 11.61 -4.54
C GLY A 333 7.80 11.51 -4.31
N GLY A 334 7.35 10.28 -4.03
CA GLY A 334 5.96 9.87 -3.95
C GLY A 334 5.40 9.77 -2.53
N TYR A 335 4.45 8.86 -2.36
CA TYR A 335 3.78 8.60 -1.08
C TYR A 335 4.77 7.98 -0.08
N ASN A 336 5.49 6.92 -0.47
CA ASN A 336 6.42 6.21 0.39
C ASN A 336 7.58 7.11 0.84
N THR A 337 8.11 7.95 -0.05
CA THR A 337 9.15 8.94 0.31
C THR A 337 8.67 9.90 1.40
N ARG A 338 7.38 10.24 1.39
CA ARG A 338 6.74 11.11 2.40
C ARG A 338 6.41 10.39 3.68
N GLU A 339 5.88 9.18 3.60
CA GLU A 339 5.47 8.36 4.74
C GLU A 339 6.67 7.79 5.52
N HIS A 340 7.73 7.41 4.80
CA HIS A 340 8.87 6.66 5.37
C HIS A 340 10.18 7.44 5.40
N GLY A 341 10.24 8.61 4.75
CA GLY A 341 11.32 9.56 4.93
C GLY A 341 11.21 10.33 6.25
N SER A 342 12.22 11.17 6.54
CA SER A 342 12.17 12.05 7.70
C SER A 342 11.47 13.34 7.30
N VAL A 343 10.21 13.50 7.69
CA VAL A 343 9.41 14.71 7.41
C VAL A 343 8.94 15.40 8.69
N ASN A 344 8.95 14.71 9.84
CA ASN A 344 8.64 15.26 11.16
C ASN A 344 9.89 15.39 12.04
N ASP A 345 9.77 16.04 13.21
CA ASP A 345 10.88 16.24 14.16
C ASP A 345 11.37 14.97 14.86
N ALA A 346 10.49 13.97 14.99
CA ALA A 346 10.79 12.70 15.64
C ALA A 346 11.36 11.65 14.67
N ASP A 347 11.28 11.89 13.36
CA ASP A 347 11.81 10.96 12.37
C ASP A 347 13.33 11.01 12.34
N VAL A 348 13.96 9.83 12.38
CA VAL A 348 15.42 9.67 12.33
C VAL A 348 15.90 8.87 11.12
N VAL A 349 14.97 8.32 10.33
CA VAL A 349 15.28 7.65 9.07
C VAL A 349 14.89 8.60 7.94
N SER A 350 15.89 9.16 7.26
CA SER A 350 15.70 9.99 6.07
C SER A 350 15.36 9.13 4.84
N GLY A 351 14.73 9.71 3.83
CA GLY A 351 14.23 8.98 2.65
C GLY A 351 14.58 9.65 1.32
N ILE A 352 14.94 8.86 0.31
CA ILE A 352 15.22 9.32 -1.06
C ILE A 352 14.49 8.41 -2.05
N GLN A 353 13.70 8.98 -2.97
CA GLN A 353 13.20 8.22 -4.12
C GLN A 353 14.27 8.20 -5.21
N LEU A 354 14.60 7.03 -5.74
CA LEU A 354 15.53 6.87 -6.85
C LEU A 354 14.76 6.44 -8.09
N GLU A 355 14.66 7.34 -9.05
CA GLU A 355 13.98 7.12 -10.31
C GLU A 355 15.02 6.81 -11.38
N HIS A 356 15.10 5.56 -11.78
CA HIS A 356 16.14 5.09 -12.69
C HIS A 356 15.66 5.10 -14.13
N HIS A 357 16.44 5.71 -15.03
CA HIS A 357 16.25 5.53 -16.46
C HIS A 357 16.31 4.04 -16.85
N TYR A 358 15.58 3.63 -17.89
CA TYR A 358 15.49 2.21 -18.27
C TYR A 358 16.80 1.68 -18.85
N GLY A 359 17.29 2.31 -19.91
CA GLY A 359 18.47 1.89 -20.66
C GLY A 359 19.76 2.01 -19.85
N GLY A 360 20.61 0.99 -19.89
CA GLY A 360 21.93 1.00 -19.24
C GLY A 360 21.91 0.89 -17.71
N ILE A 361 20.74 0.90 -17.07
CA ILE A 361 20.61 0.70 -15.61
C ILE A 361 19.77 -0.53 -15.30
N ARG A 362 18.52 -0.58 -15.78
CA ARG A 362 17.56 -1.63 -15.38
C ARG A 362 17.09 -2.53 -16.51
N ASP A 363 17.41 -2.22 -17.76
CA ASP A 363 17.04 -2.97 -18.96
C ASP A 363 17.52 -4.44 -18.99
N THR A 364 18.78 -4.70 -18.62
CA THR A 364 19.39 -6.05 -18.67
C THR A 364 19.91 -6.49 -17.30
N PHE A 365 20.13 -7.80 -17.15
CA PHE A 365 20.77 -8.34 -15.95
C PHE A 365 22.15 -7.71 -15.72
N GLN A 366 22.96 -7.55 -16.77
CA GLN A 366 24.31 -6.99 -16.66
C GLN A 366 24.26 -5.52 -16.25
N SER A 367 23.37 -4.72 -16.86
CA SER A 367 23.16 -3.32 -16.49
C SER A 367 22.81 -3.18 -15.00
N ARG A 368 21.89 -4.02 -14.50
CA ARG A 368 21.49 -4.03 -13.09
C ARG A 368 22.64 -4.41 -12.17
N LEU A 369 23.43 -5.41 -12.56
CA LEU A 369 24.61 -5.83 -11.81
C LEU A 369 25.64 -4.69 -11.73
N ASP A 370 26.00 -4.10 -12.87
CA ASP A 370 27.00 -3.03 -12.94
C ASP A 370 26.56 -1.79 -12.15
N TYR A 371 25.31 -1.36 -12.30
CA TYR A 371 24.75 -0.28 -11.51
C TYR A 371 24.74 -0.60 -10.02
N SER A 372 24.27 -1.79 -9.63
CA SER A 372 24.13 -2.17 -8.21
C SER A 372 25.44 -2.12 -7.44
N ILE A 373 26.55 -2.51 -8.09
CA ILE A 373 27.90 -2.45 -7.52
C ILE A 373 28.32 -0.99 -7.26
N LYS A 374 28.04 -0.09 -8.21
CA LYS A 374 28.32 1.35 -8.06
C LYS A 374 27.43 1.97 -6.98
N ALA A 375 26.12 1.69 -7.02
CA ALA A 375 25.16 2.20 -6.04
C ALA A 375 25.50 1.75 -4.62
N ALA A 376 25.94 0.51 -4.40
CA ALA A 376 26.40 0.04 -3.09
C ALA A 376 27.59 0.85 -2.56
N ARG A 377 28.58 1.19 -3.42
CA ARG A 377 29.70 2.07 -3.05
C ARG A 377 29.24 3.48 -2.71
N VAL A 378 28.32 4.04 -3.51
CA VAL A 378 27.73 5.37 -3.27
C VAL A 378 26.99 5.41 -1.94
N ILE A 379 26.11 4.44 -1.67
CA ILE A 379 25.37 4.34 -0.41
C ILE A 379 26.34 4.29 0.77
N ARG A 380 27.35 3.42 0.72
CA ARG A 380 28.38 3.33 1.77
C ARG A 380 29.11 4.65 1.98
N LYS A 381 29.59 5.28 0.90
CA LYS A 381 30.33 6.55 0.97
C LYS A 381 29.46 7.67 1.53
N PHE A 382 28.19 7.75 1.10
CA PHE A 382 27.23 8.73 1.60
C PHE A 382 26.95 8.56 3.10
N MET A 383 26.73 7.32 3.54
CA MET A 383 26.49 7.01 4.96
C MET A 383 27.70 7.35 5.83
N LEU A 384 28.91 6.97 5.41
CA LEU A 384 30.13 7.33 6.14
C LEU A 384 30.35 8.85 6.21
N GLU A 385 30.11 9.57 5.11
CA GLU A 385 30.33 11.01 5.05
C GLU A 385 29.32 11.80 5.89
N HIS A 386 28.03 11.44 5.82
CA HIS A 386 26.96 12.26 6.39
C HIS A 386 26.36 11.73 7.68
N TYR A 387 26.49 10.42 7.94
CA TYR A 387 25.99 9.78 9.15
C TYR A 387 27.12 9.43 10.12
N GLY A 388 28.34 9.25 9.61
CA GLY A 388 29.54 8.92 10.38
C GLY A 388 29.77 7.43 10.60
N PHE A 389 28.88 6.57 10.08
CA PHE A 389 28.89 5.12 10.26
C PHE A 389 28.21 4.43 9.09
N PHE A 390 28.34 3.10 9.01
CA PHE A 390 27.63 2.32 8.00
C PHE A 390 27.36 0.86 8.38
N GLU A 391 28.25 0.22 9.12
CA GLU A 391 28.21 -1.22 9.41
C GLU A 391 28.02 -1.43 10.93
N PRO A 392 27.49 -2.58 11.40
CA PRO A 392 27.38 -2.86 12.82
C PRO A 392 28.72 -2.71 13.56
N GLY A 393 28.72 -2.00 14.68
CA GLY A 393 29.91 -1.82 15.53
C GLY A 393 30.99 -0.88 14.98
N GLY A 394 30.72 -0.15 13.88
CA GLY A 394 31.60 0.85 13.29
C GLY A 394 31.02 2.25 13.32
#